data_AF-A0A2H8TN23-F1
#
_entry.id   AF-A0A2H8TN23-F1
#
_cell.length_a   1.000
_cell.length_b   1.000
_cell.length_c   1.000
_cell.angle_alpha   90.00
_cell.angle_beta   90.00
_cell.angle_gamma   90.00
#
_symmetry.space_group_name_H-M   'P 1'
#
loop_
_entity.id
_entity.type
_entity.pdbx_description
1 polymer ?
#
loop_
_entity_poly.entity_id
_entity_poly.type
_entity_poly.pdbx_seq_one_letter_code
_entity_poly.pdbx_strand_id
1 'polypeptide(L)'
;MVTVELENDNNQKMPRSNNNNCVSNKQSSQNIELKNDDQIPGYLSIYKVFQLIGIILILSVFLWLQIYRTGFGFSEIIQICNWHPLLMTITFVYLFANSILHFRNFRKTTKQKLKMQHATIHSCIIIFGVLGLWTGLNSNLIANPPIPKFYSLHSWLGIITVIMFLFQVC
;
A
#
# COMPACT_ATOMS: atom_id res chain seq x y z
N MET A 1 38.50 48.86 64.75
CA MET A 1 39.39 48.05 63.89
C MET A 1 38.47 47.24 62.96
N VAL A 2 38.00 47.84 61.87
CA VAL A 2 38.44 47.70 60.45
C VAL A 2 37.66 46.59 59.70
N THR A 3 36.71 47.04 58.85
CA THR A 3 36.19 46.60 57.50
C THR A 3 35.91 45.11 57.21
N VAL A 4 34.94 44.64 56.39
CA VAL A 4 34.63 44.91 54.96
C VAL A 4 33.24 44.34 54.57
N GLU A 5 32.56 45.06 53.67
CA GLU A 5 31.53 44.82 52.62
C GLU A 5 31.22 43.41 52.03
N LEU A 6 30.04 43.30 51.36
CA LEU A 6 29.52 42.27 50.39
C LEU A 6 28.90 40.97 51.00
N GLU A 7 27.85 40.28 50.52
CA GLU A 7 27.16 40.18 49.23
C GLU A 7 25.77 39.50 49.40
N ASN A 8 24.77 39.97 48.64
CA ASN A 8 23.63 39.27 48.02
C ASN A 8 23.53 37.73 48.17
N ASP A 9 22.37 37.18 48.59
CA ASP A 9 21.69 36.16 47.76
C ASP A 9 20.20 35.95 48.07
N ASN A 10 19.52 35.62 46.99
CA ASN A 10 18.10 35.56 46.70
C ASN A 10 17.57 34.17 47.03
N ASN A 11 16.51 34.04 47.82
CA ASN A 11 15.78 32.77 47.88
C ASN A 11 14.80 32.69 46.71
N GLN A 12 15.19 31.82 45.76
CA GLN A 12 14.65 31.58 44.45
C GLN A 12 13.16 31.18 44.46
N LYS A 13 12.43 31.86 43.58
CA LYS A 13 11.14 31.48 43.01
C LYS A 13 11.26 30.07 42.40
N MET A 14 10.54 29.07 42.92
CA MET A 14 10.41 27.77 42.25
C MET A 14 9.41 27.94 41.09
N PRO A 15 9.83 27.85 39.81
CA PRO A 15 8.90 27.97 38.70
C PRO A 15 8.15 26.65 38.55
N ARG A 16 6.82 26.70 38.69
CA ARG A 16 5.93 25.62 38.25
C ARG A 16 6.16 25.44 36.75
N SER A 17 6.95 24.44 36.39
CA SER A 17 7.25 24.09 35.00
C SER A 17 5.94 23.84 34.26
N ASN A 18 5.62 24.75 33.35
CA ASN A 18 4.38 24.75 32.59
C ASN A 18 4.44 23.65 31.52
N ASN A 19 4.20 22.41 31.94
CA ASN A 19 4.19 21.21 31.07
C ASN A 19 3.18 21.32 29.92
N ASN A 20 2.18 22.19 30.03
CA ASN A 20 1.14 22.39 29.03
C ASN A 20 1.72 23.02 27.75
N ASN A 21 2.73 23.89 27.89
CA ASN A 21 3.37 24.56 26.76
C ASN A 21 4.25 23.60 25.96
N CYS A 22 4.89 22.63 26.63
CA CYS A 22 5.77 21.66 25.96
C CYS A 22 4.95 20.60 25.20
N VAL A 23 3.84 20.13 25.77
CA VAL A 23 2.91 19.21 25.10
C VAL A 23 2.19 19.90 23.93
N SER A 24 1.74 21.14 24.12
CA SER A 24 1.09 21.90 23.04
C SER A 24 2.08 22.26 21.92
N ASN A 25 3.34 22.58 22.23
CA ASN A 25 4.39 22.74 21.21
C ASN A 25 4.74 21.43 20.54
N LYS A 26 4.78 20.30 21.24
CA LYS A 26 5.08 19.00 20.62
C LYS A 26 3.95 18.52 19.70
N GLN A 27 2.69 18.77 20.08
CA GLN A 27 1.52 18.49 19.25
C GLN A 27 1.45 19.46 18.07
N SER A 28 1.71 20.76 18.28
CA SER A 28 1.78 21.77 17.22
C SER A 28 2.92 21.48 16.25
N SER A 29 4.12 21.18 16.73
CA SER A 29 5.26 20.74 15.91
C SER A 29 4.97 19.43 15.19
N GLN A 30 4.32 18.44 15.82
CA GLN A 30 3.91 17.22 15.11
C GLN A 30 2.82 17.47 14.06
N ASN A 31 1.83 18.35 14.31
CA ASN A 31 0.79 18.71 13.36
C ASN A 31 1.31 19.62 12.23
N ILE A 32 2.32 20.44 12.52
CA ILE A 32 3.01 21.32 11.56
C ILE A 32 4.02 20.50 10.75
N GLU A 33 4.68 19.49 11.33
CA GLU A 33 5.57 18.55 10.63
C GLU A 33 4.78 17.51 9.82
N LEU A 34 3.53 17.20 10.19
CA LEU A 34 2.58 16.43 9.35
C LEU A 34 1.99 17.27 8.19
N LYS A 35 2.04 18.61 8.29
CA LYS A 35 1.51 19.54 7.29
C LYS A 35 2.61 20.10 6.37
N ASN A 36 3.86 20.11 6.84
CA ASN A 36 5.06 20.48 6.09
C ASN A 36 5.73 19.21 5.55
N ASP A 37 4.95 18.38 4.86
CA ASP A 37 5.52 17.40 3.97
C ASP A 37 6.19 18.22 2.86
N ASP A 38 7.53 18.30 2.87
CA ASP A 38 8.34 18.80 1.76
C ASP A 38 8.18 17.87 0.54
N GLN A 39 6.94 17.55 0.16
CA GLN A 39 6.62 16.98 -1.14
C GLN A 39 7.04 18.03 -2.15
N ILE A 40 8.13 17.73 -2.86
CA ILE A 40 8.58 18.46 -4.06
C ILE A 40 7.32 18.96 -4.79
N PRO A 41 7.15 20.28 -5.00
CA PRO A 41 5.92 20.83 -5.57
C PRO A 41 5.69 20.16 -6.93
N GLY A 42 4.75 19.21 -6.98
CA GLY A 42 4.50 18.34 -8.13
C GLY A 42 4.41 16.84 -7.83
N TYR A 43 5.12 16.32 -6.82
CA TYR A 43 5.09 14.88 -6.50
C TYR A 43 3.70 14.41 -6.06
N LEU A 44 3.00 15.20 -5.23
CA LEU A 44 1.62 14.89 -4.83
C LEU A 44 0.66 14.90 -6.02
N SER A 45 0.87 15.82 -6.96
CA SER A 45 0.07 15.92 -8.18
C SER A 45 0.27 14.67 -9.05
N ILE A 46 1.53 14.27 -9.26
CA ILE A 46 1.89 13.05 -9.98
C ILE A 46 1.29 11.81 -9.29
N TYR A 47 1.41 11.70 -7.97
CA TYR A 47 0.81 10.59 -7.20
C TYR A 47 -0.71 10.50 -7.41
N LYS A 48 -1.43 11.63 -7.35
CA LYS A 48 -2.88 11.67 -7.60
C LYS A 48 -3.22 11.25 -9.03
N VAL A 49 -2.44 11.66 -10.02
CA VAL A 49 -2.63 11.24 -11.43
C VAL A 49 -2.40 9.74 -11.58
N PHE A 50 -1.34 9.19 -10.99
CA PHE A 50 -1.09 7.74 -10.97
C PHE A 50 -2.20 6.95 -10.26
N GLN A 51 -2.77 7.52 -9.20
CA GLN A 51 -3.90 6.88 -8.53
C GLN A 51 -5.14 6.87 -9.42
N LEU A 52 -5.43 7.98 -10.10
CA LEU A 52 -6.57 8.10 -11.00
C LEU A 52 -6.43 7.15 -12.21
N ILE A 53 -5.25 7.05 -12.82
CA ILE A 53 -5.01 6.14 -13.94
C ILE A 53 -5.20 4.68 -13.51
N GLY A 54 -4.72 4.31 -12.31
CA GLY A 54 -4.89 2.95 -11.76
C GLY A 54 -6.35 2.59 -11.56
N ILE A 55 -7.16 3.51 -11.02
CA ILE A 55 -8.60 3.31 -10.84
C ILE A 55 -9.32 3.21 -12.20
N ILE A 56 -8.99 4.07 -13.15
CA ILE A 56 -9.56 4.03 -14.50
C ILE A 56 -9.25 2.69 -15.18
N LEU A 57 -8.04 2.16 -15.04
CA LEU A 57 -7.67 0.85 -15.59
C LEU A 57 -8.51 -0.28 -14.99
N ILE A 58 -8.69 -0.30 -13.66
CA ILE A 58 -9.53 -1.30 -12.99
C ILE A 58 -10.98 -1.19 -13.48
N LEU A 59 -11.52 0.03 -13.56
CA LEU A 59 -12.88 0.27 -14.04
C LEU A 59 -13.05 -0.15 -15.49
N SER A 60 -12.06 0.13 -16.35
CA SER A 60 -12.07 -0.28 -17.75
C SER A 60 -12.13 -1.80 -17.89
N VAL A 61 -11.29 -2.54 -17.14
CA VAL A 61 -11.32 -4.01 -17.12
C VAL A 61 -12.66 -4.52 -16.57
N PHE A 62 -13.17 -3.92 -15.50
CA PHE A 62 -14.46 -4.28 -14.91
C PHE A 62 -15.62 -4.10 -15.89
N LEU A 63 -15.71 -2.94 -16.55
CA LEU A 63 -16.74 -2.64 -17.55
C LEU A 63 -16.61 -3.53 -18.78
N TRP A 64 -15.38 -3.79 -19.23
CA TRP A 64 -15.13 -4.71 -20.34
C TRP A 64 -15.66 -6.11 -20.04
N LEU A 65 -15.37 -6.64 -18.85
CA LEU A 65 -15.85 -7.96 -18.43
C LEU A 65 -17.38 -7.98 -18.27
N GLN A 66 -17.96 -6.90 -17.74
CA GLN A 66 -19.40 -6.81 -17.53
C GLN A 66 -20.19 -6.74 -18.84
N ILE A 67 -19.73 -5.94 -19.80
CA ILE A 67 -20.45 -5.69 -21.06
C ILE A 67 -20.19 -6.79 -22.09
N TYR A 68 -18.93 -7.24 -22.23
CA TYR A 68 -18.52 -8.13 -23.32
C TYR A 68 -18.40 -9.61 -22.93
N ARG A 69 -18.26 -9.94 -21.64
CA ARG A 69 -18.03 -11.32 -21.17
C ARG A 69 -19.14 -11.89 -20.30
N THR A 70 -20.37 -11.41 -20.48
CA THR A 70 -21.57 -11.95 -19.81
C THR A 70 -21.56 -11.75 -18.27
N GLY A 71 -20.70 -10.87 -17.76
CA GLY A 71 -20.63 -10.50 -16.35
C GLY A 71 -19.84 -11.44 -15.44
N PHE A 72 -20.02 -11.22 -14.13
CA PHE A 72 -19.43 -12.03 -13.07
C PHE A 72 -20.45 -13.02 -12.51
N GLY A 73 -19.99 -14.23 -12.22
CA GLY A 73 -20.81 -15.28 -11.63
C GLY A 73 -19.96 -16.48 -11.23
N PHE A 74 -20.52 -17.33 -10.39
CA PHE A 74 -19.85 -18.51 -9.82
C PHE A 74 -20.40 -19.82 -10.38
N SER A 75 -21.40 -19.75 -11.26
CA SER A 75 -22.10 -20.93 -11.80
C SER A 75 -21.50 -21.39 -13.13
N GLU A 76 -21.14 -20.43 -14.01
CA GLU A 76 -20.66 -20.73 -15.35
C GLU A 76 -19.12 -20.64 -15.44
N ILE A 77 -18.52 -21.54 -16.22
CA ILE A 77 -17.06 -21.65 -16.41
C ILE A 77 -16.47 -20.33 -16.93
N ILE A 78 -17.17 -19.71 -17.88
CA ILE A 78 -16.77 -18.44 -18.51
C ILE A 78 -16.77 -17.31 -17.48
N GLN A 79 -17.78 -17.28 -16.60
CA GLN A 79 -17.93 -16.27 -15.55
C GLN A 79 -16.86 -16.42 -14.45
N ILE A 80 -16.52 -17.65 -14.08
CA ILE A 80 -15.42 -17.93 -13.13
C ILE A 80 -14.09 -17.48 -13.74
N CYS A 81 -13.88 -17.71 -15.03
CA CYS A 81 -12.69 -17.26 -15.75
C CYS A 81 -12.59 -15.71 -15.84
N ASN A 82 -13.72 -14.99 -15.86
CA ASN A 82 -13.73 -13.53 -15.89
C ASN A 82 -13.15 -12.90 -14.61
N TRP A 83 -13.22 -13.58 -13.48
CA TRP A 83 -12.58 -13.12 -12.24
C TRP A 83 -11.06 -13.08 -12.35
N HIS A 84 -10.46 -13.94 -13.18
CA HIS A 84 -9.01 -14.02 -13.34
C HIS A 84 -8.37 -12.69 -13.78
N PRO A 85 -8.73 -12.09 -14.93
CA PRO A 85 -8.12 -10.82 -15.36
C PRO A 85 -8.42 -9.68 -14.38
N LEU A 86 -9.60 -9.63 -13.77
CA LEU A 86 -9.92 -8.58 -12.78
C LEU A 86 -9.02 -8.67 -11.54
N LEU A 87 -8.90 -9.87 -10.95
CA LEU A 87 -8.06 -10.09 -9.78
C LEU A 87 -6.57 -9.86 -10.11
N MET A 88 -6.11 -10.26 -11.29
CA MET A 88 -4.74 -10.04 -11.74
C MET A 88 -4.43 -8.56 -11.95
N THR A 89 -5.34 -7.77 -12.54
CA THR A 89 -5.17 -6.31 -12.69
C THR A 89 -5.13 -5.61 -11.33
N ILE A 90 -6.06 -5.93 -10.43
CA ILE A 90 -6.07 -5.32 -9.09
C ILE A 90 -4.76 -5.64 -8.34
N THR A 91 -4.31 -6.89 -8.42
CA THR A 91 -3.10 -7.36 -7.72
C THR A 91 -1.82 -6.73 -8.27
N PHE A 92 -1.50 -6.98 -9.53
CA PHE A 92 -0.20 -6.65 -10.10
C PHE A 92 -0.12 -5.24 -10.67
N VAL A 93 -1.22 -4.68 -11.17
CA VAL A 93 -1.20 -3.33 -11.74
C VAL A 93 -1.41 -2.30 -10.65
N TYR A 94 -2.41 -2.50 -9.78
CA TYR A 94 -2.77 -1.48 -8.80
C TYR A 94 -2.07 -1.67 -7.45
N LEU A 95 -2.26 -2.80 -6.76
CA LEU A 95 -1.67 -3.01 -5.43
C LEU A 95 -0.14 -3.01 -5.46
N PHE A 96 0.47 -3.71 -6.42
CA PHE A 96 1.93 -3.78 -6.53
C PHE A 96 2.57 -2.43 -6.91
N ALA A 97 2.00 -1.69 -7.87
CA ALA A 97 2.50 -0.35 -8.20
C ALA A 97 2.38 0.61 -7.01
N ASN A 98 1.27 0.52 -6.25
CA ASN A 98 1.10 1.29 -5.02
C ASN A 98 2.14 0.93 -3.95
N SER A 99 2.49 -0.35 -3.80
CA SER A 99 3.56 -0.81 -2.88
C SER A 99 4.89 -0.12 -3.19
N ILE A 100 5.26 -0.03 -4.46
CA ILE A 100 6.52 0.60 -4.90
C ILE A 100 6.48 2.12 -4.68
N LEU A 101 5.37 2.78 -5.01
CA LEU A 101 5.23 4.23 -4.80
C LEU A 101 5.22 4.60 -3.31
N HIS A 102 4.64 3.75 -2.46
CA HIS A 102 4.52 3.96 -1.02
C HIS A 102 5.88 4.17 -0.35
N PHE A 103 6.90 3.38 -0.72
CA PHE A 103 8.27 3.56 -0.22
C PHE A 103 8.86 4.93 -0.51
N ARG A 104 8.45 5.54 -1.63
CA ARG A 104 9.00 6.82 -2.08
C ARG A 104 8.31 8.01 -1.41
N ASN A 105 7.05 7.85 -1.00
CA ASN A 105 6.26 8.84 -0.27
C ASN A 105 6.72 8.98 1.19
N PHE A 106 7.12 7.90 1.85
CA PHE A 106 7.36 7.88 3.30
C PHE A 106 8.85 7.94 3.71
N ARG A 107 9.64 8.78 3.03
CA ARG A 107 11.10 8.91 3.26
C ARG A 107 11.50 9.34 4.68
N LYS A 108 10.62 10.02 5.43
CA LYS A 108 10.89 10.51 6.80
C LYS A 108 10.24 9.68 7.92
N THR A 109 9.55 8.59 7.63
CA THR A 109 8.89 7.77 8.67
C THR A 109 9.83 6.75 9.31
N THR A 110 9.51 6.35 10.55
CA THR A 110 10.23 5.30 11.28
C THR A 110 10.24 4.01 10.45
N LYS A 111 11.43 3.44 10.25
CA LYS A 111 11.67 2.24 9.42
C LYS A 111 10.72 1.07 9.72
N GLN A 112 10.22 0.98 10.95
CA GLN A 112 9.27 -0.03 11.40
C GLN A 112 7.87 0.13 10.79
N LYS A 113 7.33 1.36 10.68
CA LYS A 113 6.01 1.59 10.09
C LYS A 113 6.00 1.30 8.59
N LEU A 114 7.09 1.66 7.91
CA LEU A 114 7.26 1.42 6.49
C LEU A 114 7.30 -0.08 6.16
N LYS A 115 8.02 -0.87 6.98
CA LYS A 115 8.02 -2.33 6.87
C LYS A 115 6.65 -2.95 7.09
N MET A 116 5.90 -2.46 8.08
CA MET A 116 4.56 -2.99 8.38
C MET A 116 3.58 -2.73 7.22
N GLN A 117 3.60 -1.52 6.64
CA GLN A 117 2.74 -1.20 5.49
C GLN A 117 3.11 -1.99 4.24
N HIS A 118 4.40 -2.15 3.98
CA HIS A 118 4.86 -3.01 2.89
C HIS A 118 4.40 -4.47 3.07
N ALA A 119 4.55 -5.02 4.29
CA ALA A 119 4.12 -6.37 4.60
C ALA A 119 2.59 -6.54 4.42
N THR A 120 1.78 -5.56 4.81
CA THR A 120 0.33 -5.59 4.60
C THR A 120 -0.01 -5.59 3.10
N ILE A 121 0.58 -4.70 2.31
CA ILE A 121 0.28 -4.61 0.87
C ILE A 121 0.70 -5.91 0.16
N HIS A 122 1.88 -6.44 0.50
CA HIS A 122 2.35 -7.69 -0.07
C HIS A 122 1.51 -8.91 0.36
N SER A 123 1.03 -8.94 1.60
CA SER A 123 0.08 -9.96 2.05
C SER A 123 -1.21 -9.93 1.22
N CYS A 124 -1.75 -8.74 0.96
CA CYS A 124 -2.92 -8.59 0.08
C CYS A 124 -2.62 -9.07 -1.35
N ILE A 125 -1.45 -8.73 -1.90
CA ILE A 125 -1.02 -9.15 -3.25
C ILE A 125 -1.01 -10.68 -3.35
N ILE A 126 -0.45 -11.37 -2.36
CA ILE A 126 -0.41 -12.85 -2.35
C ILE A 126 -1.82 -13.42 -2.33
N ILE A 127 -2.71 -12.91 -1.47
CA ILE A 127 -4.08 -13.41 -1.35
C ILE A 127 -4.83 -13.26 -2.68
N PHE A 128 -4.84 -12.07 -3.26
CA PHE A 128 -5.55 -11.82 -4.52
C PHE A 128 -4.90 -12.53 -5.72
N GLY A 129 -3.56 -12.65 -5.73
CA GLY A 129 -2.82 -13.39 -6.76
C GLY A 129 -3.13 -14.89 -6.73
N VAL A 130 -3.18 -15.50 -5.55
CA VAL A 130 -3.56 -16.92 -5.38
C VAL A 130 -5.02 -17.13 -5.79
N LEU A 131 -5.94 -16.24 -5.41
CA LEU A 131 -7.34 -16.31 -5.85
C LEU A 131 -7.49 -16.20 -7.37
N GLY A 132 -6.75 -15.28 -8.01
CA GLY A 132 -6.77 -15.15 -9.47
C GLY A 132 -6.17 -16.38 -10.16
N LEU A 133 -5.10 -16.96 -9.62
CA LEU A 133 -4.55 -18.21 -10.16
C LEU A 133 -5.53 -19.38 -9.98
N TRP A 134 -6.18 -19.46 -8.82
CA TRP A 134 -7.19 -20.47 -8.54
C TRP A 134 -8.36 -20.40 -9.52
N THR A 135 -8.91 -19.22 -9.78
CA THR A 135 -10.04 -19.06 -10.73
C THR A 135 -9.64 -19.45 -12.15
N GLY A 136 -8.42 -19.12 -12.58
CA GLY A 136 -7.88 -19.52 -13.88
C GLY A 136 -7.61 -21.02 -14.01
N LEU A 137 -7.15 -21.69 -12.96
CA LEU A 137 -6.92 -23.13 -12.98
C LEU A 137 -8.21 -23.94 -12.85
N ASN A 138 -9.14 -23.45 -12.04
CA ASN A 138 -10.44 -24.08 -11.81
C ASN A 138 -11.33 -24.03 -13.05
N SER A 139 -11.32 -22.93 -13.80
CA SER A 139 -12.08 -22.84 -15.06
C SER A 139 -11.61 -23.86 -16.10
N ASN A 140 -10.31 -24.10 -16.22
CA ASN A 140 -9.75 -25.12 -17.10
C ASN A 140 -10.06 -26.56 -16.65
N LEU A 141 -10.26 -26.78 -15.34
CA LEU A 141 -10.64 -28.09 -14.79
C LEU A 141 -12.13 -28.42 -15.03
N ILE A 142 -13.01 -27.43 -14.94
CA ILE A 142 -14.46 -27.60 -15.11
C ILE A 142 -14.85 -27.57 -16.60
N ALA A 143 -13.97 -27.09 -17.49
CA ALA A 143 -14.16 -27.14 -18.94
C ALA A 143 -14.41 -28.57 -19.44
N ASN A 144 -15.40 -28.73 -20.33
CA ASN A 144 -15.72 -29.99 -21.00
C ASN A 144 -15.55 -29.80 -22.53
N PRO A 145 -14.57 -30.43 -23.19
CA PRO A 145 -13.52 -31.30 -22.64
C PRO A 145 -12.48 -30.53 -21.80
N PRO A 146 -11.84 -31.20 -20.82
CA PRO A 146 -10.84 -30.57 -19.96
C PRO A 146 -9.65 -30.08 -20.77
N ILE A 147 -9.37 -28.79 -20.69
CA ILE A 147 -8.25 -28.16 -21.39
C ILE A 147 -6.98 -28.49 -20.61
N PRO A 148 -5.92 -29.02 -21.26
CA PRO A 148 -4.69 -29.36 -20.56
C PRO A 148 -4.09 -28.11 -19.89
N LYS A 149 -3.86 -28.23 -18.58
CA LYS A 149 -3.28 -27.17 -17.75
C LYS A 149 -1.86 -26.87 -18.24
N PHE A 150 -1.44 -25.60 -18.19
CA PHE A 150 -0.05 -25.16 -18.42
C PHE A 150 0.52 -25.24 -19.84
N TYR A 151 -0.31 -25.35 -20.89
CA TYR A 151 0.20 -25.24 -22.27
C TYR A 151 0.60 -23.81 -22.68
N SER A 152 0.04 -22.80 -22.01
CA SER A 152 0.33 -21.41 -22.30
C SER A 152 1.48 -20.87 -21.44
N LEU A 153 2.43 -20.18 -22.08
CA LEU A 153 3.52 -19.44 -21.42
C LEU A 153 2.98 -18.47 -20.34
N HIS A 154 1.77 -17.95 -20.51
CA HIS A 154 1.13 -17.07 -19.54
C HIS A 154 0.94 -17.75 -18.17
N SER A 155 0.56 -19.03 -18.16
CA SER A 155 0.33 -19.78 -16.93
C SER A 155 1.65 -20.13 -16.22
N TRP A 156 2.70 -20.44 -16.98
CA TRP A 156 4.05 -20.60 -16.44
C TRP A 156 4.55 -19.32 -15.79
N LEU A 157 4.43 -18.18 -16.49
CA LEU A 157 4.86 -16.89 -15.96
C LEU A 157 4.07 -16.50 -14.71
N GLY A 158 2.76 -16.78 -14.68
CA GLY A 158 1.91 -16.54 -13.51
C GLY A 158 2.37 -17.31 -12.27
N ILE A 159 2.67 -18.60 -12.42
CA ILE A 159 3.19 -19.42 -11.31
C ILE A 159 4.54 -18.91 -10.83
N ILE A 160 5.48 -18.67 -11.75
CA ILE A 160 6.81 -18.16 -11.41
C ILE A 160 6.69 -16.84 -10.65
N THR A 161 5.79 -15.95 -11.09
CA THR A 161 5.56 -14.66 -10.43
C THR A 161 5.05 -14.86 -9.00
N VAL A 162 4.05 -15.71 -8.77
CA VAL A 162 3.53 -15.97 -7.41
C VAL A 162 4.61 -16.57 -6.50
N ILE A 163 5.40 -17.52 -7.01
CA ILE A 163 6.52 -18.12 -6.27
C ILE A 163 7.56 -17.04 -5.90
N MET A 164 7.94 -16.20 -6.86
CA MET A 164 8.90 -15.11 -6.64
C MET A 164 8.39 -14.10 -5.60
N PHE A 165 7.08 -13.78 -5.61
CA PHE A 165 6.48 -12.92 -4.59
C PHE A 165 6.48 -13.55 -3.20
N LEU A 166 6.23 -14.86 -3.08
CA LEU A 166 6.34 -15.57 -1.80
C LEU A 166 7.77 -15.50 -1.25
N PHE A 167 8.77 -15.75 -2.10
CA PHE A 167 10.18 -15.61 -1.73
C PHE A 167 10.56 -14.18 -1.34
N GLN A 168 9.96 -13.17 -1.97
CA GLN A 168 10.25 -11.77 -1.66
C GLN A 168 9.63 -11.29 -0.34
N VAL A 169 8.58 -11.97 0.13
CA VAL A 169 7.88 -11.63 1.38
C VAL A 169 8.44 -12.38 2.59
N CYS A 170 9.06 -13.54 2.38
CA CYS A 170 9.83 -14.29 3.37
C CYS A 170 11.20 -13.67 3.63
#